data_AF-A0A166LH68-F1
#
_entry.id   AF-A0A166LH68-F1
#
_cell.length_a   1.000
_cell.length_b   1.000
_cell.length_c   1.000
_cell.angle_alpha   90.00
_cell.angle_beta   90.00
_cell.angle_gamma   90.00
#
_symmetry.space_group_name_H-M   'P 1'
#
loop_
_entity.id
_entity.type
_entity.pdbx_description
1 polymer ?
#
loop_
_entity_poly.entity_id
_entity_poly.type
_entity_poly.pdbx_seq_one_letter_code
_entity_poly.pdbx_strand_id
1 'polypeptide(L)'
;LPPFQGKRLFNARVDPHLTAGCEVALDVDMRLLAPLQKVQHTFLQRLIGLNPKAMRAFCFSETGVLPLAYRRIILAARYLQYVLSRPADHLVACALRECELMYSQCAPNWLGDLGVVINRMP
;
A
#
# COMPACT_ATOMS: atom_id res chain seq x y z
N LEU A 1 7.91 -11.58 22.74
CA LEU A 1 7.53 -12.49 21.64
C LEU A 1 8.73 -12.66 20.72
N PRO A 2 9.14 -13.89 20.37
CA PRO A 2 10.14 -14.12 19.34
C PRO A 2 9.82 -13.38 18.03
N PRO A 3 10.82 -12.80 17.33
CA PRO A 3 10.59 -11.99 16.12
C PRO A 3 9.75 -12.68 15.05
N PHE A 4 9.99 -13.96 14.79
CA PHE A 4 9.22 -14.74 13.80
C PHE A 4 7.72 -14.83 14.14
N GLN A 5 7.40 -15.11 15.40
CA GLN A 5 6.02 -15.20 15.87
C GLN A 5 5.33 -13.82 15.85
N GLY A 6 6.06 -12.77 16.22
CA GLY A 6 5.51 -11.41 16.16
C GLY A 6 5.32 -10.91 14.73
N LYS A 7 6.16 -11.30 13.76
CA LYS A 7 5.93 -11.06 12.34
C LYS A 7 4.65 -11.75 11.87
N ARG A 8 4.43 -13.00 12.28
CA ARG A 8 3.18 -13.72 11.97
C ARG A 8 1.96 -12.99 12.53
N LEU A 9 2.06 -12.48 13.76
CA LEU A 9 1.00 -11.67 14.37
C LEU A 9 0.76 -10.36 13.62
N PHE A 10 1.82 -9.66 13.21
CA PHE A 10 1.73 -8.46 12.38
C PHE A 10 0.95 -8.73 11.09
N ASN A 11 1.37 -9.75 10.34
CA ASN A 11 0.75 -10.13 9.07
C ASN A 11 -0.71 -10.53 9.22
N ALA A 12 -1.09 -11.16 10.35
CA ALA A 12 -2.44 -11.64 10.58
C ALA A 12 -3.40 -10.60 11.16
N ARG A 13 -2.88 -9.61 11.92
CA ARG A 13 -3.72 -8.72 12.75
C ARG A 13 -3.50 -7.25 12.54
N VAL A 14 -2.36 -6.82 12.01
CA VAL A 14 -2.06 -5.40 11.80
C VAL A 14 -2.10 -5.08 10.31
N ASP A 15 -1.36 -5.85 9.52
CA ASP A 15 -1.25 -5.65 8.07
C ASP A 15 -2.62 -5.59 7.33
N PRO A 16 -3.62 -6.43 7.65
CA PRO A 16 -4.92 -6.34 6.97
C PRO A 16 -5.62 -5.00 7.19
N HIS A 17 -5.47 -4.38 8.37
CA HIS A 17 -6.04 -3.06 8.63
C HIS A 17 -5.28 -1.94 7.94
N LEU A 18 -3.97 -2.09 7.73
CA LEU A 18 -3.16 -1.10 7.02
C LEU A 18 -3.31 -1.18 5.50
N THR A 19 -3.73 -2.34 4.97
CA THR A 19 -3.84 -2.60 3.53
C THR A 19 -5.27 -2.66 3.02
N ALA A 20 -6.27 -2.69 3.90
CA ALA A 20 -7.68 -2.73 3.51
C ALA A 20 -8.03 -1.59 2.52
N GLY A 21 -8.51 -1.98 1.33
CA GLY A 21 -9.01 -1.07 0.29
C GLY A 21 -7.96 -0.16 -0.33
N CYS A 22 -6.67 -0.40 -0.10
CA CYS A 22 -5.60 0.47 -0.60
C CYS A 22 -5.45 0.46 -2.12
N GLU A 23 -5.91 -0.61 -2.76
CA GLU A 23 -5.92 -0.78 -4.20
C GLU A 23 -7.00 0.07 -4.88
N VAL A 24 -8.07 0.41 -4.16
CA VAL A 24 -9.16 1.28 -4.64
C VAL A 24 -8.89 2.73 -4.22
N ALA A 25 -8.51 2.95 -2.96
CA ALA A 25 -8.20 4.27 -2.40
C ALA A 25 -6.67 4.45 -2.30
N LEU A 26 -6.09 5.04 -3.34
CA LEU A 26 -4.64 5.20 -3.49
C LEU A 26 -4.09 6.33 -2.60
N ASP A 27 -2.84 6.19 -2.17
CA ASP A 27 -2.15 7.13 -1.26
C ASP A 27 -1.62 8.38 -1.98
N VAL A 28 -2.51 9.17 -2.57
CA VAL A 28 -2.14 10.41 -3.29
C VAL A 28 -1.55 11.45 -2.33
N ASP A 29 -2.09 11.54 -1.11
CA ASP A 29 -1.60 12.43 -0.04
C ASP A 29 -0.80 11.64 1.01
N MET A 30 0.52 11.81 0.99
CA MET A 30 1.44 11.15 1.92
C MET A 30 1.19 11.52 3.39
N ARG A 31 0.52 12.65 3.68
CA ARG A 31 0.15 13.03 5.05
C ARG A 31 -0.89 12.09 5.63
N LEU A 32 -1.76 11.53 4.79
CA LEU A 32 -2.78 10.54 5.20
C LEU A 32 -2.16 9.15 5.39
N LEU A 33 -1.07 8.85 4.68
CA LEU A 33 -0.31 7.60 4.84
C LEU A 33 0.56 7.59 6.12
N ALA A 34 1.05 8.76 6.57
CA ALA A 34 1.97 8.87 7.69
C ALA A 34 1.44 8.26 9.02
N PRO A 35 0.17 8.46 9.42
CA PRO A 35 -0.40 7.78 10.59
C PRO A 35 -0.37 6.24 10.48
N LEU A 36 -0.65 5.68 9.30
CA LEU A 36 -0.64 4.24 9.07
C LEU A 36 0.78 3.68 9.14
N GLN A 37 1.74 4.39 8.54
CA GLN A 37 3.16 4.06 8.66
C GLN A 37 3.63 4.11 10.11
N LYS A 38 3.16 5.09 10.90
CA LYS A 38 3.49 5.17 12.34
C LYS A 38 3.03 3.92 13.09
N VAL A 39 1.85 3.37 12.77
CA VAL A 39 1.37 2.10 13.36
C VAL A 39 2.33 0.95 13.01
N GLN A 40 2.68 0.81 11.74
CA GLN A 40 3.64 -0.21 11.29
C GLN A 40 4.98 -0.08 12.03
N HIS A 41 5.60 1.10 11.99
CA HIS A 41 6.89 1.35 12.63
C HIS A 41 6.84 1.06 14.13
N THR A 42 5.81 1.54 14.83
CA THR A 42 5.67 1.33 16.28
C THR A 42 5.57 -0.16 16.62
N PHE A 43 4.83 -0.94 15.82
CA PHE A 43 4.73 -2.37 16.03
C PHE A 43 6.09 -3.05 15.81
N LEU A 44 6.76 -2.76 14.70
CA LEU A 44 8.05 -3.40 14.37
C LEU A 44 9.14 -3.01 15.38
N GLN A 45 9.25 -1.73 15.77
CA GLN A 45 10.21 -1.29 16.78
C GLN A 45 10.02 -2.04 18.11
N ARG A 46 8.77 -2.19 18.57
CA ARG A 46 8.46 -2.96 19.79
C ARG A 46 8.76 -4.44 19.65
N LEU A 47 8.59 -5.00 18.44
CA LEU A 47 8.87 -6.41 18.19
C LEU A 47 10.36 -6.74 18.34
N ILE A 48 11.25 -5.89 17.81
CA ILE A 48 12.70 -6.12 17.84
C ILE A 48 13.42 -5.34 18.96
N GLY A 49 12.68 -4.68 19.85
CA GLY A 49 13.25 -3.97 21.01
C GLY A 49 14.02 -2.70 20.68
N LEU A 50 13.73 -2.06 19.53
CA LEU A 50 14.39 -0.81 19.15
C LEU A 50 13.81 0.40 19.87
N ASN A 51 14.68 1.35 20.19
CA ASN A 51 14.29 2.67 20.67
C ASN A 51 13.44 3.40 19.60
N PRO A 52 12.39 4.16 19.96
CA PRO A 52 11.61 4.96 19.02
C PRO A 52 12.43 5.91 18.13
N LYS A 53 13.61 6.36 18.62
CA LYS A 53 14.54 7.23 17.89
C LYS A 53 15.53 6.47 17.00
N ALA A 54 15.56 5.14 17.03
CA ALA A 54 16.45 4.35 16.20
C ALA A 54 16.10 4.46 14.71
N MET A 55 17.08 4.21 13.85
CA MET A 55 16.87 4.20 12.39
C MET A 55 15.82 3.15 12.00
N ARG A 56 14.85 3.57 11.18
CA ARG A 56 13.73 2.71 10.75
C ARG A 56 14.17 1.57 9.82
N ALA A 57 15.29 1.74 9.11
CA ALA A 57 15.83 0.72 8.19
C ALA A 57 15.99 -0.64 8.88
N PHE A 58 16.46 -0.67 10.14
CA PHE A 58 16.60 -1.89 10.92
C PHE A 58 15.27 -2.62 11.17
N CYS A 59 14.16 -1.89 11.29
CA CYS A 59 12.85 -2.54 11.43
C CYS A 59 12.54 -3.40 10.22
N PHE A 60 12.92 -2.97 9.02
CA PHE A 60 12.61 -3.68 7.78
C PHE A 60 13.65 -4.75 7.45
N SER A 61 14.95 -4.48 7.66
CA SER A 61 16.01 -5.48 7.44
C SER A 61 15.85 -6.69 8.35
N GLU A 62 15.60 -6.47 9.64
CA GLU A 62 15.55 -7.56 10.63
C GLU A 62 14.24 -8.34 10.62
N THR A 63 13.12 -7.69 10.22
CA THR A 63 11.82 -8.38 10.18
C THR A 63 11.47 -8.90 8.78
N GLY A 64 12.11 -8.40 7.72
CA GLY A 64 11.74 -8.67 6.34
C GLY A 64 10.29 -8.27 6.02
N VAL A 65 9.77 -7.25 6.70
CA VAL A 65 8.47 -6.62 6.40
C VAL A 65 8.72 -5.47 5.45
N LEU A 66 7.90 -5.34 4.40
CA LEU A 66 8.01 -4.22 3.46
C LEU A 66 7.48 -2.93 4.09
N PRO A 67 8.11 -1.77 3.84
CA PRO A 67 7.53 -0.48 4.20
C PRO A 67 6.15 -0.33 3.56
N LEU A 68 5.20 0.22 4.32
CA LEU A 68 3.78 0.22 3.95
C LEU A 68 3.50 0.84 2.57
N ALA A 69 4.21 1.90 2.21
CA ALA A 69 4.05 2.56 0.90
C ALA A 69 4.27 1.58 -0.26
N TYR A 70 5.39 0.85 -0.24
CA TYR A 70 5.68 -0.16 -1.26
C TYR A 70 4.70 -1.33 -1.22
N ARG A 71 4.23 -1.73 -0.02
CA ARG A 71 3.25 -2.82 0.08
C ARG A 71 1.92 -2.44 -0.57
N ARG A 72 1.41 -1.24 -0.32
CA ARG A 72 0.12 -0.77 -0.85
C ARG A 72 0.17 -0.54 -2.37
N ILE A 73 1.26 0.01 -2.91
CA ILE A 73 1.40 0.16 -4.36
C ILE A 73 1.53 -1.19 -5.09
N ILE A 74 2.20 -2.19 -4.48
CA ILE A 74 2.25 -3.55 -5.05
C ILE A 74 0.84 -4.13 -5.12
N LEU A 75 0.00 -3.91 -4.11
CA LEU A 75 -1.39 -4.35 -4.12
C LEU A 75 -2.21 -3.62 -5.19
N ALA A 76 -2.05 -2.30 -5.34
CA ALA A 76 -2.69 -1.52 -6.40
C ALA A 76 -2.26 -1.99 -7.81
N ALA A 77 -0.97 -2.27 -8.01
CA ALA A 77 -0.46 -2.80 -9.28
C ALA A 77 -1.01 -4.20 -9.59
N ARG A 78 -1.11 -5.09 -8.59
CA ARG A 78 -1.74 -6.41 -8.72
C ARG A 78 -3.24 -6.28 -9.02
N TYR A 79 -3.90 -5.31 -8.42
CA TYR A 79 -5.30 -5.02 -8.74
C TYR A 79 -5.44 -4.56 -10.20
N LEU A 80 -4.58 -3.68 -10.70
CA LEU A 80 -4.57 -3.32 -12.12
C LEU A 80 -4.38 -4.55 -13.02
N GLN A 81 -3.43 -5.44 -12.70
CA GLN A 81 -3.25 -6.70 -13.44
C GLN A 81 -4.53 -7.55 -13.43
N TYR A 82 -5.20 -7.64 -12.28
CA TYR A 82 -6.49 -8.31 -12.18
C TYR A 82 -7.53 -7.68 -13.10
N VAL A 83 -7.69 -6.35 -13.07
CA VAL A 83 -8.63 -5.61 -13.92
C VAL A 83 -8.37 -5.83 -15.40
N LEU A 84 -7.10 -5.73 -15.83
CA LEU A 84 -6.68 -5.96 -17.22
C LEU A 84 -6.93 -7.39 -17.70
N SER A 85 -6.97 -8.36 -16.78
CA SER A 85 -7.27 -9.77 -17.10
C SER A 85 -8.77 -10.08 -17.22
N ARG A 86 -9.65 -9.10 -16.93
CA ARG A 86 -11.10 -9.33 -16.95
C ARG A 86 -11.67 -9.20 -18.38
N PRO A 87 -12.74 -9.94 -18.70
CA PRO A 87 -13.53 -9.72 -19.91
C PRO A 87 -14.01 -8.27 -20.03
N ALA A 88 -14.16 -7.78 -21.27
CA ALA A 88 -14.50 -6.38 -21.54
C ALA A 88 -15.88 -5.97 -20.97
N ASP A 89 -16.82 -6.91 -20.85
CA ASP A 89 -18.16 -6.73 -20.28
C ASP A 89 -18.18 -6.75 -18.74
N HIS A 90 -17.07 -7.15 -18.10
CA HIS A 90 -16.96 -7.13 -16.65
C HIS A 90 -16.95 -5.69 -16.13
N LEU A 91 -17.73 -5.41 -15.07
CA LEU A 91 -17.91 -4.05 -14.53
C LEU A 91 -16.60 -3.31 -14.25
N VAL A 92 -15.62 -3.99 -13.64
CA VAL A 92 -14.31 -3.38 -13.36
C VAL A 92 -13.50 -3.02 -14.61
N ALA A 93 -13.65 -3.78 -15.71
CA ALA A 93 -13.01 -3.45 -16.98
C ALA A 93 -13.72 -2.26 -17.65
N CYS A 94 -15.05 -2.16 -17.53
CA CYS A 94 -15.80 -0.97 -17.93
C CYS A 94 -15.33 0.28 -17.15
N ALA A 95 -15.19 0.17 -15.83
CA ALA A 95 -14.71 1.27 -14.98
C ALA A 95 -13.28 1.74 -15.35
N LEU A 96 -12.40 0.81 -15.73
CA LEU A 96 -11.06 1.18 -16.23
C LEU A 96 -11.14 1.95 -17.55
N ARG A 97 -11.98 1.52 -18.49
CA ARG A 97 -12.20 2.25 -19.76
C ARG A 97 -12.78 3.65 -19.53
N GLU A 98 -13.65 3.82 -18.54
CA GLU A 98 -14.12 5.14 -18.12
C GLU A 98 -12.97 5.98 -17.54
N CYS A 99 -12.09 5.39 -16.72
CA CYS A 99 -10.89 6.07 -16.23
C CYS A 99 -9.97 6.52 -17.38
N GLU A 100 -9.77 5.69 -18.42
CA GLU A 100 -8.98 6.04 -19.61
C GLU A 100 -9.58 7.24 -20.36
N LEU A 101 -10.90 7.25 -20.57
CA LEU A 101 -11.61 8.38 -21.18
C LEU A 101 -11.45 9.66 -20.33
N MET A 102 -11.70 9.59 -19.03
CA MET A 102 -11.50 10.70 -18.11
C MET A 102 -10.06 11.21 -18.10
N TYR A 103 -9.08 10.30 -18.15
CA TYR A 103 -7.66 10.63 -18.20
C TYR A 103 -7.31 11.42 -19.47
N SER A 104 -7.83 11.03 -20.64
CA SER A 104 -7.65 11.78 -21.89
C SER A 104 -8.28 13.18 -21.88
N GLN A 105 -9.27 13.40 -21.01
CA GLN A 105 -9.93 14.69 -20.80
C GLN A 105 -9.30 15.49 -19.65
N CYS A 106 -8.17 15.04 -19.09
CA CYS A 106 -7.50 15.64 -17.94
C CYS A 106 -8.39 15.72 -16.68
N ALA A 107 -9.41 14.87 -16.57
CA ALA A 107 -10.29 14.80 -15.40
C ALA A 107 -9.69 13.89 -14.31
N PRO A 108 -9.87 14.20 -13.00
CA PRO A 108 -9.40 13.36 -11.91
C PRO A 108 -9.98 11.94 -11.98
N ASN A 109 -9.14 10.92 -11.86
CA ASN A 109 -9.53 9.52 -11.94
C ASN A 109 -8.48 8.60 -11.29
N TRP A 110 -8.86 7.34 -11.05
CA TRP A 110 -8.01 6.35 -10.39
C TRP A 110 -6.70 6.03 -11.14
N LEU A 111 -6.71 6.02 -12.48
CA LEU A 111 -5.50 5.75 -13.29
C LEU A 111 -4.49 6.90 -13.15
N GLY A 112 -4.97 8.15 -13.14
CA GLY A 112 -4.14 9.33 -12.88
C GLY A 112 -3.54 9.30 -11.48
N ASP A 113 -4.35 8.97 -10.47
CA ASP A 113 -3.89 8.82 -9.08
C ASP A 113 -2.81 7.74 -8.95
N LEU A 114 -2.94 6.62 -9.68
CA LEU A 114 -1.93 5.56 -9.72
C LEU A 114 -0.59 6.08 -10.27
N GLY A 115 -0.62 6.85 -11.35
CA GLY A 115 0.57 7.51 -11.90
C GLY A 115 1.21 8.46 -10.89
N VAL A 116 0.41 9.25 -10.17
CA VAL A 116 0.90 10.15 -9.12
C VAL A 116 1.58 9.37 -7.99
N VAL A 117 0.98 8.29 -7.50
CA VAL A 117 1.55 7.49 -6.40
C VAL A 117 2.85 6.81 -6.81
N ILE A 118 2.92 6.24 -8.01
CA ILE A 118 4.16 5.63 -8.53
C ILE A 118 5.29 6.66 -8.60
N ASN A 119 5.01 7.86 -9.12
CA ASN A 119 6.00 8.92 -9.28
C ASN A 119 6.42 9.57 -7.95
N ARG A 120 5.62 9.43 -6.89
CA ARG A 120 5.90 9.98 -5.54
C ARG A 120 6.49 8.96 -4.59
N MET A 121 6.84 7.77 -5.05
CA MET A 121 7.46 6.78 -4.19
C MET A 121 8.80 7.29 -3.63
N PRO A 122 9.06 7.10 -2.32
CA PRO A 122 10.32 7.45 -1.70
C PRO A 122 11.48 6.56 -2.16
#